data_AF-A0A1G9YSK2-F1
#
_entry.id   AF-A0A1G9YSK2-F1
#
_cell.length_a   1.000
_cell.length_b   1.000
_cell.length_c   1.000
_cell.angle_alpha   90.00
_cell.angle_beta   90.00
_cell.angle_gamma   90.00
#
_symmetry.space_group_name_H-M   'P 1'
#
loop_
_entity.id
_entity.type
_entity.pdbx_description
1 polymer ?
#
loop_
_entity_poly.entity_id
_entity_poly.type
_entity_poly.pdbx_seq_one_letter_code
_entity_poly.pdbx_strand_id
1 'polypeptide(L)'
;MGNGSHGKHLYFKVSSVQITDSTNGSIRYVNINYVEDLGVVPTHGQGPVPKGQADAAIIAAANVNLGPTESITDITWNNYTKKS
;
A
#
# COMPACT_ATOMS: atom_id res chain seq x y z
N MET A 1 14.58 -36.21 -1.75
CA MET A 1 13.55 -35.67 -0.85
C MET A 1 13.37 -34.21 -1.21
N GLY A 2 12.16 -33.83 -1.62
CA GLY A 2 11.88 -32.60 -2.38
C GLY A 2 12.17 -31.30 -1.62
N ASN A 3 12.67 -30.33 -2.37
CA ASN A 3 13.02 -28.96 -1.98
C ASN A 3 11.93 -28.27 -1.14
N GLY A 4 12.23 -27.96 0.12
CA GLY A 4 11.47 -26.99 0.91
C GLY A 4 11.84 -25.57 0.48
N SER A 5 11.25 -25.07 -0.60
CA SER A 5 11.28 -23.64 -0.90
C SER A 5 10.42 -22.92 0.13
N HIS A 6 11.03 -22.44 1.21
CA HIS A 6 10.44 -21.40 2.05
C HIS A 6 10.50 -20.08 1.24
N GLY A 7 9.62 -19.97 0.24
CA GLY A 7 9.54 -18.80 -0.63
C GLY A 7 9.23 -17.55 0.19
N LYS A 8 9.81 -16.41 -0.21
CA LYS A 8 9.45 -15.12 0.38
C LYS A 8 8.08 -14.73 -0.14
N HIS A 9 7.20 -14.16 0.67
CA HIS A 9 5.94 -13.58 0.20
C HIS A 9 6.10 -12.09 -0.07
N LEU A 10 5.43 -11.58 -1.10
CA LEU A 10 5.36 -10.15 -1.41
C LEU A 10 4.09 -9.57 -0.77
N TYR A 11 4.26 -8.48 -0.03
CA TYR A 11 3.17 -7.75 0.59
C TYR A 11 3.09 -6.34 0.02
N PHE A 12 1.88 -5.85 -0.17
CA PHE A 12 1.59 -4.44 -0.44
C PHE A 12 1.05 -3.78 0.82
N LYS A 13 1.55 -2.59 1.15
CA LYS A 13 1.13 -1.82 2.32
C LYS A 13 0.83 -0.38 1.97
N VAL A 14 -0.26 0.15 2.53
CA VAL A 14 -0.56 1.58 2.60
C VAL A 14 -0.58 1.96 4.07
N SER A 15 0.30 2.88 4.48
CA SER A 15 0.52 3.22 5.89
C SER A 15 -0.07 4.56 6.31
N SER A 16 -0.10 5.53 5.39
CA SER A 16 -0.56 6.89 5.70
C SER A 16 -0.97 7.64 4.46
N VAL A 17 -1.89 8.59 4.65
CA VAL A 17 -2.36 9.52 3.64
C VAL A 17 -2.23 10.94 4.18
N GLN A 18 -1.64 11.82 3.37
CA GLN A 18 -1.60 13.24 3.64
C GLN A 18 -2.76 13.92 2.90
N ILE A 19 -3.48 14.75 3.64
CA ILE A 19 -4.65 15.48 3.14
C ILE A 19 -4.40 16.96 3.36
N THR A 20 -4.70 17.77 2.35
CA THR A 20 -4.57 19.22 2.40
C THR A 20 -5.94 19.87 2.19
N ASP A 21 -6.29 20.80 3.06
CA ASP A 21 -7.47 21.67 2.91
C ASP A 21 -7.09 22.89 2.06
N SER A 22 -7.73 23.02 0.90
CA SER A 22 -7.48 24.11 -0.06
C SER A 22 -7.92 25.50 0.44
N THR A 23 -8.80 25.57 1.43
CA THR A 23 -9.31 26.86 1.95
C THR A 23 -8.30 27.57 2.86
N ASN A 24 -7.54 26.82 3.67
CA ASN A 24 -6.64 27.38 4.67
C ASN A 24 -5.22 26.80 4.62
N GLY A 25 -4.94 25.83 3.75
CA GLY A 25 -3.64 25.19 3.60
C GLY A 25 -3.29 24.21 4.73
N SER A 26 -4.24 23.87 5.60
CA SER A 26 -3.99 22.94 6.71
C SER A 26 -3.70 21.54 6.19
N ILE A 27 -2.78 20.85 6.86
CA ILE A 27 -2.38 19.49 6.55
C ILE A 27 -2.78 18.57 7.70
N ARG A 28 -3.43 17.46 7.37
CA ARG A 28 -3.67 16.36 8.32
C ARG A 28 -3.20 15.04 7.74
N TYR A 29 -2.81 14.13 8.64
CA TYR A 29 -2.37 12.79 8.32
C TYR A 29 -3.40 11.78 8.81
N VAL A 30 -3.75 10.83 7.95
CA VAL A 30 -4.57 9.68 8.31
C VAL A 30 -3.71 8.43 8.22
N ASN A 31 -3.57 7.71 9.32
CA ASN A 31 -2.89 6.42 9.33
C ASN A 31 -3.84 5.35 8.79
N ILE A 32 -3.37 4.60 7.80
CA ILE A 32 -4.06 3.43 7.25
C ILE A 32 -3.24 2.21 7.65
N ASN A 33 -3.90 1.15 8.13
CA ASN A 33 -3.22 -0.12 8.39
C ASN A 33 -3.70 -1.17 7.38
N TYR A 34 -3.46 -0.90 6.10
CA TYR A 34 -3.79 -1.82 5.02
C TYR A 34 -2.55 -2.62 4.63
N VAL A 35 -2.66 -3.93 4.68
CA VAL A 35 -1.63 -4.87 4.21
C VAL A 35 -2.31 -5.99 3.44
N GLU A 36 -1.80 -6.30 2.25
CA GLU A 36 -2.29 -7.38 1.39
C GLU A 36 -1.13 -8.30 1.02
N ASP A 37 -1.32 -9.61 1.18
CA ASP A 37 -0.39 -10.62 0.68
C ASP A 37 -0.68 -10.84 -0.81
N LEU A 38 0.29 -10.52 -1.66
CA LEU A 38 0.20 -10.71 -3.11
C LEU A 38 0.61 -12.14 -3.51
N GLY A 39 1.25 -12.89 -2.60
CA GLY A 39 1.60 -14.29 -2.77
C GLY A 39 3.10 -14.58 -2.71
N VAL A 40 3.43 -15.84 -2.99
CA VAL A 40 4.79 -16.38 -2.93
C VAL A 40 5.63 -15.88 -4.10
N VAL A 41 6.81 -15.34 -3.81
CA VAL A 41 7.89 -15.06 -4.77
C VAL A 41 8.76 -16.33 -4.88
N PRO A 42 8.66 -17.11 -5.98
CA PRO A 42 9.45 -18.32 -6.15
C PRO A 42 10.93 -17.99 -6.39
N THR A 43 11.82 -18.90 -6.00
CA THR A 43 13.28 -18.76 -6.23
C THR A 43 13.65 -18.80 -7.71
N HIS A 44 12.82 -19.46 -8.52
CA HIS A 44 12.97 -19.56 -9.97
C HIS A 44 11.60 -19.37 -10.61
N GLY A 45 11.38 -18.24 -11.27
CA GLY A 45 10.10 -17.90 -11.90
C GLY A 45 9.75 -16.42 -11.73
N GLN A 46 8.63 -16.01 -12.34
CA GLN A 46 8.00 -14.71 -12.10
C GLN A 46 7.18 -14.82 -10.81
N GLY A 47 7.41 -13.91 -9.86
CA GLY A 47 6.58 -13.78 -8.66
C GLY A 47 5.27 -13.03 -8.91
N PRO A 48 4.48 -12.76 -7.86
CA PRO A 48 3.28 -11.94 -7.97
C PRO A 48 3.62 -10.52 -8.43
N VAL A 49 2.66 -9.92 -9.14
CA VAL A 49 2.80 -8.56 -9.68
C VAL A 49 2.71 -7.55 -8.53
N PRO A 50 3.69 -6.65 -8.37
CA PRO A 50 3.61 -5.57 -7.38
C PRO A 50 2.44 -4.63 -7.69
N LYS A 51 1.74 -4.19 -6.63
CA LYS A 51 0.78 -3.08 -6.75
C LYS A 51 1.50 -1.74 -6.80
N GLY A 52 0.87 -0.78 -7.46
CA GLY A 52 1.44 0.53 -7.72
C GLY A 52 0.72 1.67 -7.02
N GLN A 53 1.10 2.90 -7.39
CA GLN A 53 0.50 4.12 -6.85
C GLN A 53 -1.00 4.22 -7.17
N ALA A 54 -1.44 3.71 -8.32
CA ALA A 54 -2.85 3.68 -8.70
C ALA A 54 -3.69 2.84 -7.72
N ASP A 55 -3.19 1.66 -7.33
CA ASP A 55 -3.83 0.84 -6.32
C ASP A 55 -3.85 1.53 -4.96
N ALA A 56 -2.72 2.14 -4.55
CA ALA A 56 -2.62 2.89 -3.31
C ALA A 56 -3.65 4.03 -3.24
N ALA A 57 -3.88 4.74 -4.35
CA ALA A 57 -4.88 5.79 -4.45
C ALA A 57 -6.31 5.27 -4.28
N ILE A 58 -6.65 4.12 -4.88
CA ILE A 58 -7.96 3.49 -4.71
C ILE A 58 -8.19 3.13 -3.24
N ILE A 59 -7.19 2.53 -2.57
CA ILE A 59 -7.28 2.14 -1.17
C ILE A 59 -7.37 3.36 -0.26
N ALA A 60 -6.55 4.37 -0.49
CA ALA A 60 -6.59 5.62 0.25
C ALA A 60 -7.98 6.27 0.14
N ALA A 61 -8.52 6.42 -1.07
CA ALA A 61 -9.85 6.98 -1.28
C ALA A 61 -10.96 6.17 -0.59
N ALA A 62 -10.83 4.84 -0.52
CA ALA A 62 -11.80 3.99 0.17
C ALA A 62 -11.74 4.06 1.70
N ASN A 63 -10.61 4.49 2.27
CA ASN A 63 -10.37 4.49 3.73
C ASN A 63 -10.40 5.89 4.35
N VAL A 64 -10.53 6.94 3.54
CA VAL A 64 -10.42 8.33 3.98
C VAL A 64 -11.69 9.08 3.60
N ASN A 65 -12.32 9.71 4.58
CA ASN A 65 -13.39 10.68 4.33
C ASN A 65 -12.76 12.05 4.09
N LEU A 66 -13.03 12.62 2.92
CA LEU A 66 -12.63 13.97 2.54
C LEU A 66 -13.79 14.95 2.74
N GLY A 67 -13.47 16.10 3.30
CA GLY A 67 -14.33 17.28 3.24
C GLY A 67 -14.38 17.88 1.84
N PRO A 68 -15.30 18.83 1.60
CA PRO A 68 -15.54 19.42 0.26
C PRO A 68 -14.35 20.21 -0.30
N THR A 69 -13.44 20.68 0.56
CA THR A 69 -12.26 21.47 0.19
C THR A 69 -10.95 20.69 0.37
N GLU A 70 -11.05 19.43 0.80
CA GLU A 70 -9.91 18.59 1.11
C GLU A 70 -9.52 17.71 -0.09
N SER A 71 -8.23 17.48 -0.25
CA SER A 71 -7.70 16.59 -1.27
C SER A 71 -6.54 15.76 -0.74
N ILE A 72 -6.41 14.53 -1.23
CA ILE A 72 -5.25 13.69 -0.95
C ILE A 72 -4.08 14.25 -1.77
N THR A 73 -3.01 14.64 -1.09
CA THR A 73 -1.81 15.21 -1.72
C THR A 73 -0.63 14.25 -1.72
N ASP A 74 -0.60 13.29 -0.79
CA ASP A 74 0.41 12.25 -0.77
C ASP A 74 -0.11 10.96 -0.14
N ILE A 75 0.44 9.82 -0.56
CA ILE A 75 0.11 8.50 -0.06
C ILE A 75 1.41 7.74 0.20
N THR A 76 1.62 7.35 1.45
CA THR A 76 2.73 6.48 1.81
C THR A 76 2.32 5.04 1.60
N TRP A 77 2.94 4.40 0.61
CA TRP A 77 2.74 3.00 0.28
C TRP A 77 4.06 2.35 -0.12
N ASN A 78 4.15 1.04 0.07
CA ASN A 78 5.32 0.28 -0.35
C ASN A 78 4.99 -1.20 -0.56
N ASN A 79 5.81 -1.86 -1.36
CA ASN A 79 5.88 -3.31 -1.39
C ASN A 79 7.04 -3.78 -0.51
N TYR A 80 6.90 -4.91 0.18
CA TYR A 80 7.99 -5.54 0.93
C TYR A 80 7.87 -7.06 0.90
N THR A 81 9.01 -7.75 1.01
CA THR A 81 9.02 -9.21 1.09
C THR A 81 9.28 -9.69 2.51
N LYS A 82 8.51 -10.66 3.00
CA LYS A 82 8.76 -11.33 4.28
C LYS A 82 8.92 -12.84 4.06
N LYS A 83 9.81 -13.48 4.81
CA LYS A 83 9.90 -14.94 4.85
C LYS A 83 8.77 -15.46 5.75
N SER A 84 7.95 -16.34 5.19
CA SER A 84 6.90 -17.07 5.92
C SER A 84 7.50 -18.12 6.84
#